data_AF-A0AAD2HN55-F1
#
_entry.id   AF-A0AAD2HN55-F1
#
_cell.length_a   1.000
_cell.length_b   1.000
_cell.length_c   1.000
_cell.angle_alpha   90.00
_cell.angle_beta   90.00
_cell.angle_gamma   90.00
#
_symmetry.space_group_name_H-M   'P 1'
#
loop_
_entity.id
_entity.type
_entity.pdbx_description
1 polymer ?
#
loop_
_entity_poly.entity_id
_entity_poly.type
_entity_poly.pdbx_seq_one_letter_code
_entity_poly.pdbx_strand_id
1 'polypeptide(L)'
;CTSRSSYLTLWTLPCQDSEIGPRGCPYNSGLTYKMLKRAAAERDEMAREEWMHTIQTTFLSSMMVTVDESSKDGRTIYRKRGRAPAGQRGLLEADFVRGERYSILAAMSVDGYVGTQIVSGSVDGDEFFDFIVEDILPQMNCFPADRSVLMLDNCAIHKSILLREIVEAQGTMLIFLPPYSPDFNPIEESFSAVKSWIRRHWRRLEHSGTPEIDLLEACATVTAEKARKWFGNSGFRHEPL
;
A
#
# COMPACT_ATOMS: atom_id res chain seq x y z
N CYS A 1 -81.75 -15.31 -7.89
CA CYS A 1 -82.25 -13.94 -7.67
C CYS A 1 -81.35 -13.26 -6.66
N THR A 2 -80.66 -12.16 -6.88
CA THR A 2 -80.71 -11.09 -7.90
C THR A 2 -79.44 -10.27 -7.64
N SER A 3 -78.50 -10.14 -8.60
CA SER A 3 -78.16 -8.90 -9.34
C SER A 3 -77.69 -7.72 -8.45
N ARG A 4 -76.62 -6.95 -8.67
CA ARG A 4 -75.81 -6.51 -9.83
C ARG A 4 -74.55 -5.84 -9.23
N SER A 5 -73.33 -6.12 -9.71
CA SER A 5 -72.60 -5.35 -10.74
C SER A 5 -72.44 -3.85 -10.45
N SER A 6 -71.20 -3.41 -10.25
CA SER A 6 -70.61 -2.23 -10.91
C SER A 6 -69.08 -2.28 -10.85
N TYR A 7 -68.50 -2.47 -12.03
CA TYR A 7 -67.11 -2.23 -12.38
C TYR A 7 -66.73 -0.76 -12.17
N LEU A 8 -65.45 -0.49 -11.87
CA LEU A 8 -64.77 0.73 -12.34
C LEU A 8 -63.26 0.49 -12.39
N THR A 9 -62.79 0.08 -13.57
CA THR A 9 -61.52 0.46 -14.17
C THR A 9 -61.42 1.98 -14.16
N LEU A 10 -60.28 2.55 -13.76
CA LEU A 10 -59.80 3.84 -14.31
C LEU A 10 -58.28 3.91 -14.25
N TRP A 11 -57.72 4.07 -15.44
CA TRP A 11 -56.33 4.34 -15.75
C TRP A 11 -55.92 5.76 -15.33
N THR A 12 -54.66 5.88 -14.86
CA THR A 12 -53.70 7.00 -15.01
C THR A 12 -54.18 8.46 -14.98
N LEU A 13 -53.64 9.25 -14.04
CA LEU A 13 -52.61 10.29 -14.27
C LEU A 13 -52.15 10.90 -12.91
N PRO A 14 -50.98 11.56 -12.84
CA PRO A 14 -49.95 11.29 -11.85
C PRO A 14 -50.09 12.14 -10.59
N CYS A 15 -49.81 11.52 -9.45
CA CYS A 15 -49.56 12.22 -8.20
C CYS A 15 -48.19 12.91 -8.33
N GLN A 16 -48.21 14.22 -8.15
CA GLN A 16 -47.07 15.13 -8.23
C GLN A 16 -45.94 14.71 -7.28
N ASP A 17 -44.73 15.02 -7.73
CA ASP A 17 -43.44 14.59 -7.22
C ASP A 17 -43.33 14.59 -5.68
N SER A 18 -43.17 13.39 -5.13
CA SER A 18 -42.63 13.21 -3.78
C SER A 18 -41.16 12.80 -3.91
N GLU A 19 -40.31 13.83 -3.87
CA GLU A 19 -38.85 13.73 -3.77
C GLU A 19 -38.44 13.06 -2.46
N ILE A 20 -38.31 11.73 -2.44
CA ILE A 20 -37.52 11.03 -1.42
C ILE A 20 -36.70 9.94 -2.11
N GLY A 21 -35.54 10.34 -2.66
CA GLY A 21 -34.49 9.41 -3.06
C GLY A 21 -33.63 9.00 -1.85
N PRO A 22 -33.13 7.76 -1.78
CA PRO A 22 -32.33 7.32 -0.63
C PRO A 22 -30.92 7.90 -0.74
N ARG A 23 -30.64 8.85 0.17
CA ARG A 23 -29.39 9.60 0.42
C ARG A 23 -29.48 11.05 -0.03
N GLY A 24 -29.84 11.90 0.94
CA GLY A 24 -29.86 13.35 0.82
C GLY A 24 -28.52 13.91 0.37
N CYS A 25 -28.54 14.55 -0.79
CA CYS A 25 -27.60 15.58 -1.20
C CYS A 25 -28.46 16.68 -1.84
N PRO A 26 -28.44 17.94 -1.36
CA PRO A 26 -29.12 19.01 -2.05
C PRO A 26 -28.44 19.24 -3.40
N TYR A 27 -29.23 19.25 -4.47
CA TYR A 27 -28.77 19.44 -5.84
C TYR A 27 -27.98 20.75 -6.01
N ASN A 28 -26.94 20.69 -6.87
CA ASN A 28 -26.29 21.82 -7.53
C ASN A 28 -25.25 22.71 -6.79
N SER A 29 -24.58 22.20 -5.76
CA SER A 29 -23.45 22.92 -5.12
C SER A 29 -22.07 22.67 -5.77
N GLY A 30 -21.98 21.79 -6.78
CA GLY A 30 -20.69 21.32 -7.33
C GLY A 30 -19.89 20.44 -6.37
N LEU A 31 -20.40 20.17 -5.17
CA LEU A 31 -19.75 19.34 -4.17
C LEU A 31 -20.05 17.86 -4.47
N THR A 32 -18.98 17.07 -4.57
CA THR A 32 -19.08 15.61 -4.69
C THR A 32 -18.63 14.98 -3.38
N TYR A 33 -19.31 13.93 -2.94
CA TYR A 33 -18.81 13.13 -1.82
C TYR A 33 -17.44 12.55 -2.19
N LYS A 34 -16.41 12.94 -1.44
CA LYS A 34 -15.08 12.37 -1.52
C LYS A 34 -14.84 11.54 -0.25
N MET A 35 -14.08 10.46 -0.38
CA MET A 35 -13.55 9.79 0.81
C MET A 35 -12.55 10.74 1.47
N LEU A 36 -12.79 11.06 2.75
CA LEU A 36 -11.88 11.87 3.54
C LEU A 36 -10.63 11.06 3.86
N LYS A 37 -9.46 11.62 3.60
CA LYS A 37 -8.19 11.08 4.10
C LYS A 37 -8.02 11.57 5.54
N ARG A 38 -7.66 10.68 6.47
CA ARG A 38 -7.20 11.09 7.80
C ARG A 38 -5.80 11.69 7.64
N ALA A 39 -5.63 12.96 7.95
CA ALA A 39 -4.33 13.56 8.19
C ALA A 39 -4.05 13.51 9.70
N ALA A 40 -2.82 13.17 10.10
CA ALA A 40 -2.40 13.30 11.49
C ALA A 40 -2.31 14.80 11.83
N ALA A 41 -2.90 15.22 12.95
CA ALA A 41 -2.88 16.62 13.38
C ALA A 41 -1.47 17.10 13.81
N GLU A 42 -0.56 16.16 14.10
CA GLU A 42 0.84 16.38 14.48
C GLU A 42 1.79 16.46 13.28
N ARG A 43 1.26 16.50 12.05
CA ARG A 43 2.05 16.58 10.81
C ARG A 43 2.61 18.00 10.63
N ASP A 44 3.92 18.14 10.76
CA ASP A 44 4.65 19.37 10.45
C ASP A 44 4.95 19.44 8.94
N GLU A 45 4.26 20.32 8.22
CA GLU A 45 4.44 20.46 6.78
C GLU A 45 5.74 21.19 6.42
N MET A 46 6.23 22.10 7.29
CA MET A 46 7.50 22.79 7.03
C MET A 46 8.67 21.80 7.09
N ALA A 47 8.70 20.94 8.11
CA ALA A 47 9.73 19.90 8.23
C ALA A 47 9.71 18.93 7.04
N ARG A 48 8.52 18.63 6.50
CA ARG A 48 8.36 17.78 5.31
C ARG A 48 8.85 18.44 4.04
N GLU A 49 8.54 19.73 3.85
CA GLU A 49 9.02 20.51 2.71
C GLU A 49 10.55 20.62 2.72
N GLU A 50 11.15 20.93 3.87
CA GLU A 50 12.60 21.00 4.04
C GLU A 50 13.27 19.64 3.78
N TRP A 51 12.70 18.57 4.32
CA TRP A 51 13.17 17.21 4.07
C TRP A 51 13.12 16.89 2.57
N MET A 52 11.98 17.12 1.91
CA MET A 52 11.83 16.84 0.48
C MET A 52 12.79 17.66 -0.37
N HIS A 53 12.96 18.95 -0.05
CA HIS A 53 13.91 19.82 -0.74
C HIS A 53 15.34 19.30 -0.62
N THR A 54 15.75 18.89 0.59
CA THR A 54 17.06 18.27 0.84
C THR A 54 17.25 17.00 0.02
N ILE A 55 16.22 16.14 -0.04
CA ILE A 55 16.29 14.89 -0.79
C ILE A 55 16.43 15.15 -2.30
N GLN A 56 15.62 16.04 -2.85
CA GLN A 56 15.62 16.37 -4.28
C GLN A 56 16.90 17.05 -4.75
N THR A 57 17.54 17.83 -3.88
CA THR A 57 18.78 18.54 -4.20
C THR A 57 20.00 17.64 -4.06
N THR A 58 20.04 16.82 -3.00
CA THR A 58 21.23 16.06 -2.60
C THR A 58 21.34 14.72 -3.30
N PHE A 59 20.22 14.00 -3.49
CA PHE A 59 20.24 12.61 -3.92
C PHE A 59 19.65 12.41 -5.32
N LEU A 60 20.00 11.26 -5.91
CA LEU A 60 19.33 10.69 -7.06
C LEU A 60 18.58 9.44 -6.62
N SER A 61 17.45 9.17 -7.26
CA SER A 61 16.65 7.97 -7.01
C SER A 61 17.47 6.67 -7.15
N SER A 62 18.48 6.61 -8.03
CA SER A 62 19.35 5.44 -8.19
C SER A 62 20.22 5.16 -6.95
N MET A 63 20.52 6.18 -6.15
CA MET A 63 21.27 6.04 -4.90
C MET A 63 20.42 5.43 -3.78
N MET A 64 19.09 5.46 -3.89
CA MET A 64 18.18 5.19 -2.79
C MET A 64 17.81 3.71 -2.70
N VAL A 65 17.82 3.18 -1.48
CA VAL A 65 17.20 1.91 -1.10
C VAL A 65 16.27 2.16 0.08
N THR A 66 14.98 1.88 -0.10
CA THR A 66 13.94 2.11 0.90
C THR A 66 13.55 0.79 1.53
N VAL A 67 13.51 0.69 2.86
CA VAL A 67 13.18 -0.55 3.56
C VAL A 67 11.99 -0.36 4.47
N ASP A 68 11.06 -1.31 4.45
CA ASP A 68 9.87 -1.28 5.27
C ASP A 68 9.22 -2.67 5.42
N GLU A 69 8.27 -2.79 6.33
CA GLU A 69 7.44 -3.97 6.57
C GLU A 69 6.01 -3.76 6.05
N SER A 70 5.44 -4.80 5.45
CA SER A 70 4.00 -4.89 5.25
C SER A 70 3.41 -6.15 5.85
N SER A 71 2.61 -5.99 6.91
CA SER A 71 1.84 -7.09 7.46
C SER A 71 0.61 -7.43 6.61
N LYS A 72 0.39 -8.73 6.40
CA LYS A 72 -0.83 -9.29 5.79
C LYS A 72 -1.73 -9.84 6.88
N ASP A 73 -2.79 -9.09 7.18
CA ASP A 73 -3.92 -9.61 7.94
C ASP A 73 -4.77 -10.56 7.08
N GLY A 74 -4.92 -11.83 7.49
CA GLY A 74 -5.74 -12.85 6.82
C GLY A 74 -7.21 -12.46 6.58
N ARG A 75 -7.68 -11.35 7.16
CA ARG A 75 -9.02 -10.79 6.98
C ARG A 75 -9.27 -10.17 5.60
N THR A 76 -8.23 -9.90 4.80
CA THR A 76 -8.34 -9.06 3.59
C THR A 76 -7.85 -9.74 2.31
N ILE A 77 -7.81 -11.08 2.27
CA ILE A 77 -7.39 -11.80 1.06
C ILE A 77 -8.46 -11.80 -0.03
N TYR A 78 -9.73 -11.61 0.34
CA TYR A 78 -10.85 -11.72 -0.59
C TYR A 78 -11.01 -10.49 -1.50
N ARG A 79 -11.44 -10.74 -2.74
CA ARG A 79 -11.93 -9.67 -3.63
C ARG A 79 -13.17 -9.02 -3.01
N LYS A 80 -13.16 -7.70 -2.84
CA LYS A 80 -14.32 -6.94 -2.31
C LYS A 80 -15.37 -6.61 -3.38
N ARG A 81 -15.02 -6.77 -4.67
CA ARG A 81 -15.87 -6.41 -5.81
C ARG A 81 -15.86 -7.53 -6.84
N GLY A 82 -17.02 -7.78 -7.44
CA GLY A 82 -17.24 -8.76 -8.50
C GLY A 82 -18.41 -8.33 -9.38
N ARG A 83 -18.59 -9.00 -10.51
CA ARG A 83 -19.74 -8.78 -11.41
C ARG A 83 -20.78 -9.86 -11.13
N ALA A 84 -22.04 -9.47 -11.08
CA ALA A 84 -23.20 -10.34 -11.03
C ALA A 84 -24.29 -9.76 -11.97
N PRO A 85 -25.25 -10.57 -12.44
CA PRO A 85 -26.41 -10.05 -13.17
C PRO A 85 -27.10 -8.92 -12.40
N ALA A 86 -27.64 -7.94 -13.12
CA ALA A 86 -28.34 -6.82 -12.50
C ALA A 86 -29.52 -7.33 -11.64
N GLY A 87 -29.61 -6.85 -10.40
CA GLY A 87 -30.61 -7.30 -9.41
C GLY A 87 -30.20 -8.52 -8.59
N GLN A 88 -29.04 -9.14 -8.86
CA GLN A 88 -28.51 -10.25 -8.06
C GLN A 88 -27.31 -9.83 -7.22
N ARG A 89 -27.20 -10.38 -6.01
CA ARG A 89 -26.03 -10.21 -5.15
C ARG A 89 -24.97 -11.23 -5.55
N GLY A 90 -23.75 -10.77 -5.82
CA GLY A 90 -22.62 -11.68 -6.05
C GLY A 90 -22.32 -12.48 -4.79
N LEU A 91 -22.32 -13.81 -4.90
CA LEU A 91 -21.91 -14.72 -3.84
C LEU A 91 -20.39 -14.95 -3.92
N LEU A 92 -19.73 -14.89 -2.77
CA LEU A 92 -18.35 -15.33 -2.61
C LEU A 92 -18.36 -16.43 -1.56
N GLU A 93 -18.14 -17.66 -1.98
CA GLU A 93 -17.78 -18.76 -1.08
C GLU A 93 -16.29 -18.64 -0.77
N ALA A 94 -15.98 -18.57 0.52
CA ALA A 94 -14.64 -18.42 1.05
C ALA A 94 -14.59 -19.02 2.45
N ASP A 95 -13.47 -19.65 2.83
CA ASP A 95 -13.32 -20.23 4.15
C ASP A 95 -12.96 -19.14 5.16
N PHE A 96 -13.89 -18.82 6.07
CA PHE A 96 -13.71 -17.75 7.07
C PHE A 96 -12.72 -18.10 8.20
N VAL A 97 -11.93 -19.16 8.06
CA VAL A 97 -10.95 -19.59 9.06
C VAL A 97 -9.81 -18.56 9.12
N ARG A 98 -9.36 -18.21 10.33
CA ARG A 98 -8.17 -17.37 10.51
C ARG A 98 -6.95 -18.15 10.02
N GLY A 99 -6.55 -17.92 8.77
CA GLY A 99 -5.28 -18.40 8.25
C GLY A 99 -4.09 -17.75 8.98
N GLU A 100 -2.92 -18.36 8.84
CA GLU A 100 -1.66 -17.81 9.36
C GLU A 100 -1.40 -16.42 8.77
N ARG A 101 -0.88 -15.53 9.61
CA ARG A 101 -0.49 -14.17 9.21
C ARG A 101 0.93 -14.23 8.66
N TYR A 102 1.19 -13.46 7.63
CA TYR A 102 2.53 -13.30 7.08
C TYR A 102 2.85 -11.82 7.00
N SER A 103 4.08 -11.47 7.31
CA SER A 103 4.63 -10.15 7.05
C SER A 103 5.66 -10.24 5.92
N ILE A 104 5.73 -9.17 5.14
CA ILE A 104 6.69 -9.02 4.05
C ILE A 104 7.66 -7.91 4.47
N LEU A 105 8.91 -8.27 4.70
CA LEU A 105 10.01 -7.31 4.74
C LEU A 105 10.56 -7.16 3.34
N ALA A 106 10.75 -5.91 2.91
CA ALA A 106 11.30 -5.65 1.60
C ALA A 106 12.19 -4.41 1.62
N ALA A 107 13.24 -4.49 0.80
CA ALA A 107 14.09 -3.37 0.44
C ALA A 107 13.93 -3.09 -1.05
N MET A 108 13.69 -1.85 -1.44
CA MET A 108 13.41 -1.47 -2.82
C MET A 108 14.36 -0.37 -3.31
N SER A 109 14.92 -0.58 -4.50
CA SER A 109 15.65 0.42 -5.29
C SER A 109 14.86 0.75 -6.57
N VAL A 110 15.38 1.64 -7.40
CA VAL A 110 14.81 1.93 -8.73
C VAL A 110 14.77 0.72 -9.68
N ASP A 111 15.53 -0.33 -9.39
CA ASP A 111 15.55 -1.56 -10.18
C ASP A 111 14.53 -2.62 -9.69
N GLY A 112 13.80 -2.32 -8.62
CA GLY A 112 12.86 -3.23 -7.97
C GLY A 112 13.35 -3.65 -6.59
N TYR A 113 12.89 -4.80 -6.10
CA TYR A 113 13.31 -5.29 -4.79
C TYR A 113 14.76 -5.77 -4.81
N VAL A 114 15.53 -5.27 -3.85
CA VAL A 114 16.93 -5.64 -3.56
C VAL A 114 16.96 -6.85 -2.64
N GLY A 115 16.03 -6.93 -1.68
CA GLY A 115 15.88 -8.06 -0.78
C GLY A 115 14.43 -8.16 -0.33
N THR A 116 13.97 -9.39 -0.09
CA THR A 116 12.63 -9.66 0.45
C THR A 116 12.67 -10.85 1.39
N GLN A 117 12.05 -10.73 2.55
CA GLN A 117 11.87 -11.81 3.51
C GLN A 117 10.40 -11.95 3.87
N ILE A 118 9.92 -13.20 3.91
CA ILE A 118 8.56 -13.53 4.33
C ILE A 118 8.65 -14.12 5.74
N VAL A 119 7.98 -13.47 6.69
CA VAL A 119 7.97 -13.86 8.10
C VAL A 119 6.57 -14.34 8.47
N SER A 120 6.48 -15.48 9.15
CA SER A 120 5.22 -15.95 9.71
C SER A 120 4.90 -15.17 11.00
N GLY A 121 3.80 -14.42 11.00
CA GLY A 121 3.40 -13.58 12.13
C GLY A 121 3.70 -12.10 11.91
N SER A 122 3.99 -11.40 13.01
CA SER A 122 4.45 -10.02 13.01
C SER A 122 5.96 -9.98 13.07
N VAL A 123 6.58 -9.04 12.37
CA VAL A 123 8.03 -8.83 12.47
C VAL A 123 8.33 -8.07 13.74
N ASP A 124 9.32 -8.52 14.50
CA ASP A 124 9.87 -7.74 15.60
C ASP A 124 11.05 -6.86 15.16
N GLY A 125 11.49 -5.95 16.03
CA GLY A 125 12.56 -5.06 15.61
C GLY A 125 13.91 -5.76 15.39
N ASP A 126 14.14 -6.94 15.97
CA ASP A 126 15.44 -7.66 15.86
C ASP A 126 15.49 -8.34 14.50
N GLU A 127 14.39 -9.01 14.11
CA GLU A 127 14.22 -9.53 12.75
C GLU A 127 14.36 -8.42 11.68
N PHE A 128 13.81 -7.23 11.94
CA PHE A 128 13.97 -6.09 11.04
C PHE A 128 15.43 -5.59 10.97
N PHE A 129 16.13 -5.58 12.11
CA PHE A 129 17.53 -5.18 12.18
C PHE A 129 18.43 -6.18 11.44
N ASP A 130 18.24 -7.47 11.69
CA ASP A 130 18.99 -8.55 11.06
C ASP A 130 18.76 -8.55 9.55
N PHE A 131 17.52 -8.36 9.08
CA PHE A 131 17.22 -8.19 7.67
C PHE A 131 18.05 -7.06 7.03
N ILE A 132 18.16 -5.90 7.71
CA ILE A 132 18.97 -4.79 7.17
C ILE A 132 20.45 -5.14 7.15
N VAL A 133 21.00 -5.64 8.26
CA VAL A 133 22.44 -5.85 8.42
C VAL A 133 22.94 -7.04 7.60
N GLU A 134 22.19 -8.13 7.58
CA GLU A 134 22.60 -9.39 6.96
C GLU A 134 22.22 -9.47 5.47
N ASP A 135 21.02 -8.99 5.10
CA ASP A 135 20.53 -9.15 3.72
C ASP A 135 20.70 -7.90 2.86
N ILE A 136 20.47 -6.71 3.42
CA ILE A 136 20.42 -5.46 2.63
C ILE A 136 21.77 -4.79 2.56
N LEU A 137 22.44 -4.62 3.70
CA LEU A 137 23.67 -3.86 3.78
C LEU A 137 24.79 -4.43 2.89
N PRO A 138 24.99 -5.76 2.75
CA PRO A 138 25.98 -6.30 1.81
C PRO A 138 25.72 -5.98 0.33
N GLN A 139 24.51 -5.55 0.00
CA GLN A 139 24.11 -5.15 -1.36
C GLN A 139 24.19 -3.63 -1.59
N MET A 140 24.53 -2.87 -0.55
CA MET A 140 24.69 -1.41 -0.60
C MET A 140 26.12 -1.03 -1.00
N ASN A 141 26.24 0.10 -1.68
CA ASN A 141 27.53 0.70 -2.04
C ASN A 141 27.88 1.88 -1.13
N CYS A 142 29.14 2.33 -1.22
CA CYS A 142 29.58 3.55 -0.57
C CYS A 142 28.97 4.79 -1.25
N PHE A 143 28.55 5.77 -0.45
CA PHE A 143 28.05 7.04 -0.96
C PHE A 143 29.14 7.80 -1.72
N PRO A 144 28.88 8.38 -2.91
CA PRO A 144 27.58 8.62 -3.55
C PRO A 144 27.23 7.69 -4.73
N ALA A 145 27.60 6.40 -4.70
CA ALA A 145 27.26 5.46 -5.79
C ALA A 145 25.76 5.10 -5.82
N ASP A 146 25.31 4.34 -6.82
CA ASP A 146 23.98 3.75 -6.82
C ASP A 146 23.78 2.84 -5.60
N ARG A 147 22.56 2.73 -5.07
CA ARG A 147 22.26 1.98 -3.84
C ARG A 147 23.21 2.29 -2.68
N SER A 148 23.44 3.57 -2.39
CA SER A 148 24.33 4.03 -1.32
C SER A 148 23.64 4.80 -0.20
N VAL A 149 22.32 5.00 -0.30
CA VAL A 149 21.51 5.68 0.70
C VAL A 149 20.41 4.73 1.17
N LEU A 150 20.47 4.32 2.43
CA LEU A 150 19.43 3.54 3.10
C LEU A 150 18.40 4.48 3.73
N MET A 151 17.14 4.32 3.34
CA MET A 151 16.02 5.10 3.86
C MET A 151 15.07 4.22 4.66
N LEU A 152 14.85 4.59 5.92
CA LEU A 152 13.95 3.92 6.85
C LEU A 152 12.81 4.82 7.30
N ASP A 153 11.72 4.19 7.73
CA ASP A 153 10.64 4.89 8.41
C ASP A 153 11.06 5.34 9.81
N ASN A 154 10.30 6.29 10.37
CA ASN A 154 10.59 6.83 11.70
C ASN A 154 10.07 5.92 12.84
N CYS A 155 9.32 4.86 12.54
CA CYS A 155 8.83 3.92 13.55
C CYS A 155 9.99 3.08 14.12
N ALA A 156 11.02 2.83 13.30
CA ALA A 156 12.19 2.03 13.67
C ALA A 156 13.23 2.75 14.58
N ILE A 157 13.01 4.01 15.00
CA ILE A 157 14.03 4.82 15.71
C ILE A 157 14.59 4.14 16.98
N HIS A 158 13.82 3.30 17.68
CA HIS A 158 14.29 2.65 18.91
C HIS A 158 15.51 1.73 18.72
N LYS A 159 15.88 1.39 17.47
CA LYS A 159 17.10 0.63 17.12
C LYS A 159 18.13 1.44 16.31
N SER A 160 17.97 2.76 16.23
CA SER A 160 18.67 3.62 15.25
C SER A 160 20.17 3.86 15.51
N ILE A 161 20.66 3.81 16.76
CA ILE A 161 22.06 4.20 17.03
C ILE A 161 23.03 3.15 16.51
N LEU A 162 22.88 1.89 16.97
CA LEU A 162 23.72 0.79 16.52
C LEU A 162 23.60 0.57 15.00
N LEU A 163 22.38 0.65 14.48
CA LEU A 163 22.15 0.52 13.05
C LEU A 163 22.86 1.62 12.26
N ARG A 164 22.81 2.88 12.74
CA ARG A 164 23.53 4.00 12.12
C ARG A 164 25.03 3.75 12.12
N GLU A 165 25.61 3.35 13.24
CA GLU A 165 27.05 3.07 13.33
C GLU A 165 27.49 2.00 12.32
N ILE A 166 26.74 0.90 12.20
CA ILE A 166 27.06 -0.20 11.27
C ILE A 166 26.94 0.26 9.81
N VAL A 167 25.83 0.94 9.47
CA VAL A 167 25.57 1.40 8.10
C VAL A 167 26.60 2.45 7.66
N GLU A 168 26.90 3.41 8.53
CA GLU A 168 27.88 4.47 8.25
C GLU A 168 29.32 3.92 8.23
N ALA A 169 29.66 2.90 9.02
CA ALA A 169 30.96 2.24 8.98
C ALA A 169 31.24 1.57 7.62
N GLN A 170 30.20 1.12 6.92
CA GLN A 170 30.31 0.61 5.55
C GLN A 170 30.42 1.74 4.50
N GLY A 171 30.19 3.00 4.89
CA GLY A 171 30.15 4.14 3.98
C GLY A 171 28.80 4.35 3.28
N THR A 172 27.76 3.65 3.72
CA THR A 172 26.37 3.86 3.29
C THR A 172 25.73 4.96 4.13
N MET A 173 24.92 5.82 3.51
CA MET A 173 24.25 6.90 4.22
C MET A 173 22.90 6.43 4.78
N LEU A 174 22.63 6.66 6.07
CA LEU A 174 21.34 6.35 6.68
C LEU A 174 20.47 7.61 6.85
N ILE A 175 19.31 7.62 6.20
CA ILE A 175 18.30 8.68 6.34
C ILE A 175 16.98 8.13 6.89
N PHE A 176 16.24 9.00 7.57
CA PHE A 176 14.91 8.69 8.12
C PHE A 176 13.85 9.56 7.48
N LEU A 177 12.65 8.98 7.28
CA LEU A 177 11.47 9.72 6.85
C LEU A 177 10.99 10.69 7.93
N PRO A 178 10.41 11.84 7.54
CA PRO A 178 9.75 12.71 8.49
C PRO A 178 8.54 11.99 9.12
N PRO A 179 8.17 12.29 10.38
CA PRO A 179 7.02 11.68 11.04
C PRO A 179 5.74 11.74 10.19
N TYR A 180 4.94 10.67 10.24
CA TYR A 180 3.65 10.57 9.55
C TYR A 180 3.70 10.86 8.04
N SER A 181 4.80 10.46 7.37
CA SER A 181 5.06 10.75 5.95
C SER A 181 5.17 9.52 5.03
N PRO A 182 4.20 8.59 5.06
CA PRO A 182 4.27 7.38 4.22
C PRO A 182 4.16 7.71 2.72
N ASP A 183 3.66 8.88 2.36
CA ASP A 183 3.60 9.35 0.96
C ASP A 183 4.99 9.63 0.35
N PHE A 184 5.99 9.85 1.19
CA PHE A 184 7.39 9.98 0.77
C PHE A 184 8.11 8.63 0.70
N ASN A 185 7.44 7.52 1.01
CA ASN A 185 8.02 6.18 0.95
C ASN A 185 7.57 5.44 -0.33
N PRO A 186 8.42 5.31 -1.37
CA PRO A 186 8.08 4.61 -2.60
C PRO A 186 7.61 3.15 -2.39
N ILE A 187 8.13 2.48 -1.36
CA ILE A 187 7.82 1.06 -1.10
C ILE A 187 6.35 0.84 -0.74
N GLU A 188 5.64 1.86 -0.25
CA GLU A 188 4.22 1.76 0.08
C GLU A 188 3.34 1.51 -1.16
N GLU A 189 3.71 2.10 -2.30
CA GLU A 189 3.07 1.81 -3.58
C GLU A 189 3.37 0.38 -4.04
N SER A 190 4.59 -0.11 -3.77
CA SER A 190 4.97 -1.49 -4.07
C SER A 190 4.13 -2.49 -3.28
N PHE A 191 3.94 -2.28 -1.98
CA PHE A 191 3.08 -3.10 -1.15
C PHE A 191 1.62 -3.04 -1.58
N SER A 192 1.16 -1.88 -2.03
CA SER A 192 -0.18 -1.75 -2.62
C SER A 192 -0.34 -2.61 -3.88
N ALA A 193 0.69 -2.70 -4.73
CA ALA A 193 0.71 -3.55 -5.91
C ALA A 193 0.75 -5.04 -5.55
N VAL A 194 1.64 -5.43 -4.63
CA VAL A 194 1.78 -6.81 -4.12
C VAL A 194 0.47 -7.28 -3.49
N LYS A 195 -0.13 -6.48 -2.59
CA LYS A 195 -1.45 -6.77 -2.00
C LYS A 195 -2.55 -6.90 -3.05
N SER A 196 -2.46 -6.14 -4.15
CA SER A 196 -3.42 -6.23 -5.25
C SER A 196 -3.21 -7.49 -6.11
N TRP A 197 -1.99 -7.97 -6.25
CA TRP A 197 -1.71 -9.29 -6.84
C TRP A 197 -2.25 -10.41 -5.96
N ILE A 198 -1.98 -10.36 -4.66
CA ILE A 198 -2.47 -11.32 -3.65
C ILE A 198 -4.00 -11.42 -3.70
N ARG A 199 -4.70 -10.28 -3.71
CA ARG A 199 -6.18 -10.24 -3.81
C ARG A 199 -6.73 -10.82 -5.10
N ARG A 200 -5.96 -10.79 -6.20
CA ARG A 200 -6.37 -11.40 -7.48
C ARG A 200 -6.15 -12.92 -7.47
N HIS A 201 -5.12 -13.40 -6.79
CA HIS A 201 -4.73 -14.81 -6.73
C HIS A 201 -5.11 -15.48 -5.40
N TRP A 202 -6.05 -14.90 -4.65
CA TRP A 202 -6.38 -15.33 -3.29
C TRP A 202 -6.77 -16.82 -3.18
N ARG A 203 -7.44 -17.37 -4.20
CA ARG A 203 -7.80 -18.81 -4.27
C ARG A 203 -6.57 -19.71 -4.30
N ARG A 204 -5.51 -19.29 -4.99
CA ARG A 204 -4.24 -20.04 -5.04
C ARG A 204 -3.60 -20.04 -3.66
N LEU A 205 -3.53 -18.87 -3.03
CA LEU A 205 -2.97 -18.71 -1.68
C LEU A 205 -3.74 -19.47 -0.59
N GLU A 206 -5.06 -19.54 -0.70
CA GLU A 206 -5.92 -20.26 0.26
C GLU A 206 -5.67 -21.78 0.26
N HIS A 207 -5.34 -22.35 -0.91
CA HIS A 207 -5.10 -23.78 -1.07
C HIS A 207 -3.61 -24.12 -1.22
N SER A 208 -2.74 -23.16 -0.92
CA SER A 208 -1.30 -23.32 -1.12
C SER A 208 -0.70 -24.15 0.00
N GLY A 209 0.09 -25.16 -0.38
CA GLY A 209 0.96 -25.86 0.56
C GLY A 209 2.27 -25.10 0.85
N THR A 210 2.53 -24.00 0.14
CA THR A 210 3.76 -23.19 0.23
C THR A 210 3.44 -21.69 0.07
N PRO A 211 2.69 -21.10 1.01
CA PRO A 211 2.28 -19.70 0.93
C PRO A 211 3.44 -18.71 0.85
N GLU A 212 4.62 -19.05 1.38
CA GLU A 212 5.83 -18.23 1.31
C GLU A 212 6.29 -18.06 -0.14
N ILE A 213 6.29 -19.14 -0.93
CA ILE A 213 6.68 -19.10 -2.35
C ILE A 213 5.70 -18.24 -3.15
N ASP A 214 4.40 -18.37 -2.90
CA ASP A 214 3.39 -17.56 -3.58
C ASP A 214 3.49 -16.06 -3.21
N LEU A 215 3.89 -15.74 -1.98
CA LEU A 215 4.16 -14.37 -1.56
C LEU A 215 5.43 -13.82 -2.21
N LEU A 216 6.47 -14.63 -2.37
CA LEU A 216 7.67 -14.27 -3.14
C LEU A 216 7.34 -14.05 -4.63
N GLU A 217 6.49 -14.88 -5.24
CA GLU A 217 5.99 -14.65 -6.59
C GLU A 217 5.23 -13.32 -6.70
N ALA A 218 4.44 -12.95 -5.68
CA ALA A 218 3.78 -11.66 -5.63
C ALA A 218 4.78 -10.51 -5.63
N CYS A 219 5.86 -10.64 -4.86
CA CYS A 219 6.96 -9.68 -4.78
C CYS A 219 7.70 -9.55 -6.11
N ALA A 220 7.90 -10.64 -6.85
CA ALA A 220 8.51 -10.65 -8.18
C ALA A 220 7.72 -9.83 -9.23
N THR A 221 6.49 -9.41 -8.93
CA THR A 221 5.74 -8.49 -9.81
C THR A 221 6.17 -7.03 -9.72
N VAL A 222 7.05 -6.69 -8.77
CA VAL A 222 7.68 -5.39 -8.64
C VAL A 222 8.85 -5.30 -9.63
N THR A 223 8.62 -4.60 -10.74
CA THR A 223 9.61 -4.42 -11.81
C THR A 223 10.30 -3.07 -11.69
N ALA A 224 11.50 -2.94 -12.27
CA ALA A 224 12.24 -1.67 -12.36
C ALA A 224 11.40 -0.52 -12.96
N GLU A 225 10.57 -0.83 -13.97
CA GLU A 225 9.65 0.17 -14.56
C GLU A 225 8.68 0.76 -13.53
N LYS A 226 8.07 -0.11 -12.71
CA LYS A 226 7.16 0.33 -11.64
C LYS A 226 7.91 1.06 -10.55
N ALA A 227 9.05 0.51 -10.13
CA ALA A 227 9.87 1.10 -9.08
C ALA A 227 10.29 2.52 -9.43
N ARG A 228 10.87 2.74 -10.61
CA ARG A 228 11.19 4.09 -11.11
C ARG A 228 9.99 5.04 -11.03
N LYS A 229 8.81 4.60 -11.48
CA LYS A 229 7.59 5.40 -11.41
C LYS A 229 7.20 5.76 -9.97
N TRP A 230 7.32 4.82 -9.02
CA TRP A 230 7.00 5.04 -7.61
C TRP A 230 7.97 6.00 -6.94
N PHE A 231 9.27 5.90 -7.24
CA PHE A 231 10.24 6.89 -6.81
C PHE A 231 9.87 8.30 -7.33
N GLY A 232 9.50 8.42 -8.61
CA GLY A 232 9.03 9.69 -9.17
C GLY A 232 7.75 10.22 -8.49
N ASN A 233 6.77 9.35 -8.22
CA ASN A 233 5.53 9.72 -7.51
C ASN A 233 5.78 10.23 -6.08
N SER A 234 6.78 9.65 -5.39
CA SER A 234 7.20 10.07 -4.05
C SER A 234 8.11 11.30 -4.05
N GLY A 235 8.38 11.90 -5.22
CA GLY A 235 9.11 13.16 -5.34
C GLY A 235 10.62 13.01 -5.50
N PHE A 236 11.15 11.82 -5.74
CA PHE A 236 12.59 11.62 -5.95
C PHE A 236 13.02 12.03 -7.36
N ARG A 237 14.20 12.63 -7.45
CA ARG A 237 14.80 13.04 -8.72
C ARG A 237 15.39 11.84 -9.47
N HIS A 238 15.09 11.72 -10.76
CA HIS A 238 15.77 10.78 -11.66
C HIS A 238 16.98 11.44 -12.32
N GLU A 239 17.91 10.62 -12.82
CA GLU A 239 18.96 11.13 -13.70
C GLU A 239 18.34 11.83 -14.92
N PRO A 240 18.94 12.93 -15.39
CA PRO A 240 18.61 13.48 -16.71
C PRO A 240 18.89 12.41 -17.76
N LEU A 241 17.90 12.13 -18.62
CA LEU A 241 18.03 11.23 -19.77
C LEU A 241 19.09 11.70 -20.76
#